data_AF-A0A3R7BVW8-F1
#
_entry.id   AF-A0A3R7BVW8-F1
#
_cell.length_a   1.000
_cell.length_b   1.000
_cell.length_c   1.000
_cell.angle_alpha   90.00
_cell.angle_beta   90.00
_cell.angle_gamma   90.00
#
_symmetry.space_group_name_H-M   'P 1'
#
loop_
_entity.id
_entity.type
_entity.pdbx_description
1 polymer ?
#
loop_
_entity_poly.entity_id
_entity_poly.type
_entity_poly.pdbx_seq_one_letter_code
_entity_poly.pdbx_strand_id
1 'polypeptide(L)'
;MPTKLEKLLEILSDNVWHNPQETARILQIPPEKFQNIIKFLADTDLIQHNPATNQIKLNQDWKTLLINQKTSNTETEVSQPYDRAIGTIIIPPQKSLVIQCTRITNLTDTSLELEIRINKKINEIAINKIK
;
A
#
# COMPACT_ATOMS: atom_id res chain seq x y z
N MET A 1 21.19 4.59 7.60
CA MET A 1 20.75 3.88 8.83
C MET A 1 19.25 4.03 8.91
N PRO A 2 18.46 2.93 8.89
CA PRO A 2 17.02 3.05 8.91
C PRO A 2 16.53 3.67 10.23
N THR A 3 15.59 4.59 10.13
CA THR A 3 14.96 5.26 11.27
C THR A 3 14.11 4.28 12.08
N LYS A 4 13.77 4.65 13.33
CA LYS A 4 12.89 3.81 14.16
C LYS A 4 11.51 3.60 13.54
N LEU A 5 11.02 4.56 12.75
CA LEU A 5 9.77 4.44 12.00
C LEU A 5 9.90 3.45 10.85
N GLU A 6 10.97 3.54 10.05
CA GLU A 6 11.22 2.59 8.95
C GLU A 6 11.30 1.15 9.46
N LYS A 7 12.00 0.92 10.59
CA LYS A 7 12.05 -0.40 11.23
C LYS A 7 10.68 -0.88 11.73
N LEU A 8 9.85 0.02 12.27
CA LEU A 8 8.49 -0.32 12.68
C LEU A 8 7.66 -0.76 11.47
N LEU A 9 7.72 -0.01 10.37
CA LEU A 9 6.98 -0.33 9.15
C LEU A 9 7.47 -1.63 8.52
N GLU A 10 8.77 -1.92 8.60
CA GLU A 10 9.35 -3.20 8.17
C GLU A 10 8.79 -4.38 8.99
N ILE A 11 8.72 -4.25 10.33
CA ILE A 11 8.15 -5.29 11.21
C ILE A 11 6.66 -5.54 10.87
N LEU A 12 5.89 -4.48 10.67
CA LEU A 12 4.45 -4.59 10.39
C LEU A 12 4.13 -4.90 8.91
N SER A 13 5.13 -4.98 8.03
CA SER A 13 4.95 -5.15 6.57
C SER A 13 4.36 -6.50 6.18
N ASP A 14 4.51 -7.51 7.04
CA ASP A 14 4.04 -8.88 6.88
C ASP A 14 2.50 -9.03 6.92
N ASN A 15 1.77 -7.95 7.19
CA ASN A 15 0.30 -7.92 7.25
C ASN A 15 -0.31 -8.78 8.38
N VAL A 16 0.48 -9.11 9.40
CA VAL A 16 0.04 -9.87 10.57
C VAL A 16 -0.20 -8.92 11.76
N TRP A 17 -0.95 -9.39 12.75
CA TRP A 17 -1.13 -8.71 14.02
C TRP A 17 0.10 -8.92 14.91
N HIS A 18 0.73 -7.82 15.31
CA HIS A 18 1.92 -7.81 16.17
C HIS A 18 1.58 -7.37 17.58
N ASN A 19 2.33 -7.88 18.55
CA ASN A 19 2.23 -7.43 19.94
C ASN A 19 3.08 -6.15 20.14
N PRO A 20 2.47 -5.02 20.55
CA PRO A 20 3.14 -3.77 20.82
C PRO A 20 4.34 -3.84 21.77
N GLN A 21 4.27 -4.70 22.79
CA GLN A 21 5.32 -4.82 23.81
C GLN A 21 6.57 -5.47 23.22
N GLU A 22 6.39 -6.47 22.35
CA GLU A 22 7.48 -7.14 21.66
C GLU A 22 8.09 -6.22 20.59
N THR A 23 7.25 -5.52 19.82
CA THR A 23 7.71 -4.51 18.87
C THR A 23 8.49 -3.38 19.56
N ALA A 24 8.04 -2.92 20.74
CA ALA A 24 8.75 -1.92 21.53
C ALA A 24 10.15 -2.38 21.98
N ARG A 25 10.28 -3.66 22.37
CA ARG A 25 11.58 -4.26 22.74
C ARG A 25 12.53 -4.31 21.55
N ILE A 26 12.05 -4.79 20.39
CA ILE A 26 12.84 -4.85 19.16
C ILE A 26 13.33 -3.46 18.74
N LEU A 27 12.48 -2.44 18.87
CA LEU A 27 12.81 -1.05 18.53
C LEU A 27 13.57 -0.29 19.63
N GLN A 28 13.78 -0.93 20.79
CA GLN A 28 14.38 -0.33 21.98
C GLN A 28 13.71 1.02 22.33
N ILE A 29 12.38 0.99 22.41
CA ILE A 29 11.54 2.14 22.79
C ILE A 29 10.85 1.81 24.11
N PRO A 30 10.85 2.72 25.10
CA PRO A 30 10.07 2.54 26.32
C PRO A 30 8.59 2.27 26.01
N PRO A 31 7.96 1.24 26.62
CA PRO A 31 6.59 0.84 26.29
C PRO A 31 5.58 1.99 26.35
N GLU A 32 5.68 2.88 27.34
CA GLU A 32 4.80 4.04 27.49
C GLU A 32 4.91 5.01 26.30
N LYS A 33 6.14 5.27 25.85
CA LYS A 33 6.39 6.13 24.69
C LYS A 33 5.90 5.44 23.40
N PHE A 34 6.02 4.12 23.32
CA PHE A 34 5.55 3.37 22.17
C PHE A 34 4.02 3.35 22.07
N GLN A 35 3.30 3.31 23.19
CA GLN A 35 1.84 3.43 23.21
C GLN A 35 1.37 4.79 22.65
N ASN A 36 2.04 5.89 23.01
CA ASN A 36 1.75 7.20 22.44
C ASN A 36 2.00 7.25 20.92
N ILE A 37 3.05 6.57 20.45
CA ILE A 37 3.35 6.44 19.01
C ILE A 37 2.25 5.61 18.33
N ILE A 38 1.85 4.48 18.89
CA ILE A 38 0.78 3.65 18.33
C ILE A 38 -0.52 4.44 18.22
N LYS A 39 -0.89 5.16 19.26
CA LYS A 39 -2.08 6.01 19.27
C LYS A 39 -2.02 7.06 18.17
N PHE A 40 -0.91 7.80 18.07
CA PHE A 40 -0.71 8.76 17.00
C PHE A 40 -0.81 8.13 15.61
N LEU A 41 -0.16 6.98 15.40
CA LEU A 41 -0.17 6.29 14.11
C LEU A 41 -1.56 5.74 13.75
N ALA A 42 -2.32 5.29 14.74
CA ALA A 42 -3.71 4.87 14.58
C ALA A 42 -4.63 6.05 14.26
N ASP A 43 -4.43 7.21 14.91
CA ASP A 43 -5.18 8.44 14.62
C ASP A 43 -4.89 8.95 13.19
N THR A 44 -3.68 8.71 12.67
CA THR A 44 -3.31 9.00 11.27
C THR A 44 -3.71 7.92 10.27
N ASP A 45 -4.42 6.88 10.72
CA ASP A 45 -4.86 5.74 9.90
C ASP A 45 -3.73 4.91 9.27
N LEU A 46 -2.48 5.07 9.74
CA LEU A 46 -1.32 4.34 9.22
C LEU A 46 -1.28 2.89 9.73
N ILE A 47 -1.76 2.67 10.96
CA ILE A 47 -1.84 1.36 11.61
C ILE A 47 -3.23 1.14 12.21
N GLN A 48 -3.66 -0.11 12.24
CA GLN A 48 -4.83 -0.54 12.99
C GLN A 48 -4.40 -0.98 14.39
N HIS A 49 -5.17 -0.57 15.40
CA HIS A 49 -5.02 -1.04 16.77
C HIS A 49 -6.28 -1.79 17.18
N ASN A 50 -6.13 -3.04 17.60
CA ASN A 50 -7.24 -3.83 18.16
C ASN A 50 -7.25 -3.65 19.68
N PRO A 51 -8.22 -2.92 20.26
CA PRO A 51 -8.27 -2.68 21.71
C PRO A 51 -8.57 -3.95 22.51
N ALA A 52 -9.21 -4.97 21.91
CA ALA A 52 -9.58 -6.21 22.61
C ALA A 52 -8.38 -7.13 22.83
N THR A 53 -7.45 -7.21 21.87
CA THR A 53 -6.24 -8.04 21.96
C THR A 53 -4.97 -7.23 22.21
N ASN A 54 -5.09 -5.90 22.22
CA ASN A 54 -3.99 -4.94 22.26
C ASN A 54 -2.92 -5.22 21.19
N GLN A 55 -3.34 -5.60 19.98
CA GLN A 55 -2.44 -5.88 18.86
C GLN A 55 -2.44 -4.71 17.88
N ILE A 56 -1.31 -4.55 17.18
CA ILE A 56 -1.15 -3.56 16.13
C ILE A 56 -0.91 -4.25 14.79
N LYS A 57 -1.44 -3.67 13.73
CA LYS A 57 -1.24 -4.14 12.37
C LYS A 57 -1.12 -2.95 11.45
N LEU A 58 -0.33 -3.08 10.39
CA LEU A 58 -0.25 -2.05 9.37
C LEU A 58 -1.62 -1.91 8.69
N ASN A 59 -2.16 -0.70 8.60
CA ASN A 59 -3.47 -0.52 7.97
C ASN A 59 -3.32 -0.63 6.45
N GLN A 60 -3.39 -1.83 5.86
CA GLN A 60 -3.05 -2.06 4.44
C GLN A 60 -4.13 -1.65 3.43
N ASP A 61 -5.09 -0.80 3.79
CA ASP A 61 -6.01 -0.19 2.81
C ASP A 61 -5.26 0.67 1.76
N TRP A 62 -3.96 0.95 1.97
CA TRP A 62 -3.05 1.53 0.97
C TRP A 62 -2.40 0.52 -0.02
N LYS A 63 -2.62 -0.80 0.13
CA LYS A 63 -2.00 -1.82 -0.74
C LYS A 63 -2.90 -2.29 -1.87
N THR A 64 -3.14 -1.43 -2.85
CA THR A 64 -3.46 -1.91 -4.20
C THR A 64 -2.24 -2.02 -5.11
N LEU A 65 -1.03 -1.55 -4.73
CA LEU A 65 0.09 -1.48 -5.68
C LEU A 65 1.51 -1.72 -5.11
N LEU A 66 1.66 -2.43 -3.99
CA LEU A 66 3.01 -2.87 -3.56
C LEU A 66 3.14 -4.38 -3.70
N ILE A 67 3.58 -4.78 -4.89
CA ILE A 67 4.21 -6.07 -5.12
C ILE A 67 5.45 -6.10 -4.22
N ASN A 68 5.44 -6.97 -3.21
CA ASN A 68 6.60 -7.25 -2.36
C ASN A 68 7.75 -7.78 -3.24
N GLN A 69 8.59 -6.90 -3.78
CA GLN A 69 9.92 -7.30 -4.26
C GLN A 69 10.80 -7.49 -3.02
N LYS A 70 10.65 -8.65 -2.36
CA LYS A 70 11.66 -9.13 -1.43
C LYS A 70 12.85 -9.54 -2.32
N THR A 71 13.83 -8.66 -2.44
CA THR A 71 15.11 -8.93 -3.10
C THR A 71 15.80 -10.07 -2.36
N SER A 72 15.61 -11.30 -2.85
CA SER A 72 16.60 -12.34 -2.66
C SER A 72 17.79 -11.94 -3.52
N ASN A 73 18.81 -11.39 -2.85
CA ASN A 73 20.13 -11.19 -3.43
C ASN A 73 20.73 -12.57 -3.75
N THR A 74 20.50 -13.05 -4.96
CA THR A 74 21.37 -14.03 -5.62
C THR A 74 21.47 -13.63 -7.07
N GLU A 75 22.71 -13.33 -7.44
CA GLU A 75 23.20 -12.93 -8.74
C GLU A 75 22.70 -13.85 -9.85
N THR A 76 21.87 -13.33 -10.75
CA THR A 76 21.96 -13.57 -12.20
C THR A 76 21.02 -12.61 -12.93
N GLU A 77 21.61 -11.73 -13.71
CA GLU A 77 20.92 -10.86 -14.66
C GLU A 77 20.16 -11.71 -15.69
N VAL A 78 18.83 -11.74 -15.58
CA VAL A 78 17.95 -11.97 -16.72
C VAL A 78 16.84 -10.95 -16.63
N SER A 79 16.90 -9.94 -17.51
CA SER A 79 15.89 -8.89 -17.67
C SER A 79 14.51 -9.50 -17.93
N GLN A 80 13.70 -9.69 -16.89
CA GLN A 80 12.33 -10.20 -16.99
C GLN A 80 11.29 -9.09 -16.72
N PRO A 81 10.05 -9.19 -17.25
CA PRO A 81 9.09 -8.08 -17.39
C PRO A 81 8.43 -7.60 -16.09
N TYR A 82 8.98 -7.96 -14.93
CA TYR A 82 8.34 -7.84 -13.62
C TYR A 82 8.26 -6.40 -13.04
N ASP A 83 8.73 -5.39 -13.78
CA ASP A 83 8.67 -3.98 -13.39
C ASP A 83 7.48 -3.22 -14.02
N ARG A 84 6.57 -3.92 -14.70
CA ARG A 84 5.43 -3.31 -15.40
C ARG A 84 4.11 -3.77 -14.79
N ALA A 85 3.51 -2.93 -13.96
CA ALA A 85 2.12 -3.14 -13.56
C ALA A 85 1.23 -2.70 -14.74
N ILE A 86 0.43 -3.64 -15.25
CA ILE A 86 -0.59 -3.40 -16.28
C ILE A 86 -1.94 -3.77 -15.68
N GLY A 87 -2.90 -2.86 -15.74
CA GLY A 87 -4.27 -3.12 -15.29
C GLY A 87 -5.27 -2.44 -16.21
N THR A 88 -6.43 -3.08 -16.39
CA THR A 88 -7.56 -2.54 -17.15
C THR A 88 -8.70 -2.26 -16.19
N ILE A 89 -9.32 -1.09 -16.33
CA ILE A 89 -10.46 -0.66 -15.54
C ILE A 89 -11.59 -0.27 -16.49
N ILE A 90 -12.79 -0.82 -16.25
CA ILE A 90 -13.98 -0.44 -16.99
C ILE A 90 -14.82 0.50 -16.13
N ILE A 91 -15.11 1.70 -16.63
CA ILE A 91 -15.99 2.67 -15.99
C ILE A 91 -17.28 2.78 -16.81
N PRO A 92 -18.42 2.28 -16.31
CA PRO A 92 -19.70 2.38 -17.02
C PRO A 92 -20.15 3.85 -17.21
N PRO A 93 -21.10 4.11 -18.13
CA PRO A 93 -21.64 5.45 -18.35
C PRO A 93 -22.15 6.08 -17.05
N GLN A 94 -21.87 7.37 -16.85
CA GLN A 94 -22.34 8.15 -15.70
C GLN A 94 -21.92 7.58 -14.33
N LYS A 95 -20.88 6.73 -14.29
CA LYS A 95 -20.32 6.18 -13.05
C LYS A 95 -18.97 6.81 -12.73
N SER A 96 -18.65 6.76 -11.43
CA SER A 96 -17.36 7.22 -10.93
C SER A 96 -16.59 6.05 -10.33
N LEU A 97 -15.28 6.10 -10.50
CA LEU A 97 -14.31 5.32 -9.78
C LEU A 97 -13.45 6.26 -8.92
N VAL A 98 -13.12 5.83 -7.71
CA VAL A 98 -12.16 6.52 -6.86
C VAL A 98 -10.95 5.61 -6.69
N ILE A 99 -9.77 6.10 -7.07
CA ILE A 99 -8.49 5.43 -6.84
C ILE A 99 -7.64 6.40 -6.01
N GLN A 100 -7.32 6.02 -4.78
CA GLN A 100 -6.65 6.90 -3.81
C GLN A 100 -7.44 8.22 -3.63
N CYS A 101 -6.79 9.39 -3.75
CA CYS A 101 -7.41 10.71 -3.70
C CYS A 101 -7.90 11.22 -5.07
N THR A 102 -7.91 10.37 -6.11
CA THR A 102 -8.32 10.73 -7.46
C THR A 102 -9.70 10.15 -7.78
N ARG A 103 -10.66 11.01 -8.11
CA ARG A 103 -11.99 10.62 -8.61
C ARG A 103 -12.02 10.74 -10.13
N ILE A 104 -12.34 9.64 -10.80
CA ILE A 104 -12.51 9.56 -12.25
C ILE A 104 -13.99 9.33 -12.51
N THR A 105 -14.64 10.23 -13.22
CA THR A 105 -16.06 10.11 -13.57
C THR A 105 -16.20 9.97 -15.07
N ASN A 106 -16.85 8.90 -15.51
CA ASN A 106 -17.25 8.76 -16.89
C ASN A 106 -18.52 9.60 -17.13
N LEU A 107 -18.35 10.75 -17.79
CA LEU A 107 -19.45 11.64 -18.16
C LEU A 107 -20.06 11.33 -19.53
N THR A 108 -19.59 10.29 -20.22
CA THR A 108 -20.14 9.88 -21.52
C THR A 108 -21.32 8.92 -21.35
N ASP A 109 -21.97 8.62 -22.46
CA ASP A 109 -23.05 7.64 -22.63
C ASP A 109 -22.55 6.22 -22.91
N THR A 110 -21.23 6.02 -22.96
CA THR A 110 -20.58 4.75 -23.33
C THR A 110 -19.58 4.33 -22.26
N SER A 111 -19.39 3.02 -22.08
CA SER A 111 -18.38 2.53 -21.15
C SER A 111 -16.98 2.92 -21.62
N LEU A 112 -16.16 3.39 -20.69
CA LEU A 112 -14.76 3.70 -20.94
C LEU A 112 -13.87 2.60 -20.37
N GLU A 113 -12.82 2.27 -21.12
CA GLU A 113 -11.74 1.38 -20.72
C GLU A 113 -10.51 2.23 -20.42
N LEU A 114 -9.98 2.11 -19.21
CA LEU A 114 -8.74 2.74 -18.79
C LEU A 114 -7.66 1.67 -18.66
N GLU A 115 -6.67 1.73 -19.54
CA GLU A 115 -5.46 0.91 -19.44
C GLU A 115 -4.39 1.68 -18.67
N ILE A 116 -3.97 1.12 -17.54
CA ILE A 116 -2.95 1.72 -16.68
C ILE A 116 -1.66 0.95 -16.83
N ARG A 117 -0.57 1.66 -17.09
CA ARG A 117 0.79 1.12 -17.18
C ARG A 117 1.71 1.91 -16.27
N ILE A 118 2.29 1.23 -15.30
CA ILE A 118 3.23 1.82 -14.34
C ILE A 118 4.56 1.07 -14.42
N ASN A 119 5.65 1.82 -14.60
CA ASN A 119 7.01 1.32 -14.47
C ASN A 119 7.91 2.40 -13.82
N LYS A 120 9.19 2.09 -13.58
CA LYS A 120 10.16 3.01 -12.93
C LYS A 120 10.41 4.34 -13.69
N LYS A 121 9.98 4.47 -14.94
CA LYS A 121 10.24 5.63 -15.82
C LYS A 121 8.98 6.42 -16.18
N ILE A 122 7.84 5.74 -16.36
CA ILE A 122 6.60 6.36 -16.82
C ILE A 122 5.39 5.71 -16.16
N ASN A 123 4.45 6.57 -15.77
CA ASN A 123 3.08 6.22 -15.42
C ASN A 123 2.18 6.71 -16.56
N GLU A 124 1.48 5.79 -17.20
CA GLU A 124 0.66 6.05 -18.37
C GLU A 124 -0.77 5.54 -18.12
N ILE A 125 -1.75 6.34 -18.53
CA ILE A 125 -3.16 5.96 -18.55
C ILE A 125 -3.66 6.20 -19.98
N ALA A 126 -4.05 5.13 -20.68
CA ALA A 126 -4.73 5.22 -21.97
C ALA A 126 -6.24 5.07 -21.75
N ILE A 127 -7.02 5.90 -22.44
CA ILE A 127 -8.49 5.92 -22.34
C ILE A 127 -9.05 5.51 -23.69
N ASN A 128 -9.74 4.37 -23.71
CA ASN A 128 -10.39 3.82 -24.88
C ASN A 128 -11.92 3.78 -24.68
N LYS A 129 -12.65 3.86 -25.78
CA LYS A 129 -14.06 3.48 -25.80
C LYS A 129 -14.13 1.97 -25.92
N ILE A 130 -15.01 1.32 -25.14
CA ILE A 130 -15.33 -0.08 -25.39
C ILE A 130 -16.11 -0.16 -26.70
N LYS A 131 -15.60 -0.94 -27.66
CA LYS A 131 -16.25 -1.16 -28.97
C LYS A 131 -17.48 -2.04 -28.84
#